data_AF-A0A5B1QBM5-F1
#
_entry.id   AF-A0A5B1QBM5-F1
#
_cell.length_a   1.000
_cell.length_b   1.000
_cell.length_c   1.000
_cell.angle_alpha   90.00
_cell.angle_beta   90.00
_cell.angle_gamma   90.00
#
_symmetry.space_group_name_H-M   'P 1'
#
loop_
_entity.id
_entity.type
_entity.pdbx_description
1 polymer ?
#
loop_
_entity_poly.entity_id
_entity_poly.type
_entity_poly.pdbx_seq_one_letter_code
_entity_poly.pdbx_strand_id
1 'polypeptide(L)'
;MSRFDEGYYAHPNDVSYRLFCRNCRRTDHEQRDCDQPPRCYTCGMLGHLQFECEDTQCANCHEFGHMVDRCWKPIICYHCNVENHFARDCRVYIPNPVEEARQALEEGYPARAIFWYTEAIETNHLESVFYAGRAKAYMLLEKYALARKDLEDLISLESGRVSNRAYMDLAWCNGTLGDVDNALFIIDEEVLAEDPENLEAWDLRERVSDLALQRRHHDIYTGSIGPMRWD
;
A
#
# COMPACT_ATOMS: atom_id res chain seq x y z
N MET A 1 8.83 -32.75 9.91
CA MET A 1 9.08 -32.40 8.49
C MET A 1 7.75 -32.47 7.78
N SER A 2 7.22 -31.32 7.38
CA SER A 2 5.89 -31.21 6.78
C SER A 2 5.91 -31.74 5.33
N ARG A 3 4.85 -32.44 4.92
CA ARG A 3 4.66 -33.10 3.60
C ARG A 3 4.56 -32.12 2.40
N PHE A 4 5.16 -30.93 2.48
CA PHE A 4 5.05 -29.88 1.47
C PHE A 4 6.22 -29.83 0.46
N ASP A 5 7.28 -30.63 0.63
CA ASP A 5 8.52 -30.49 -0.15
C ASP A 5 8.68 -31.42 -1.37
N GLU A 6 7.75 -32.34 -1.63
CA GLU A 6 7.79 -33.15 -2.87
C GLU A 6 6.97 -32.48 -3.97
N GLY A 7 7.55 -31.43 -4.55
CA GLY A 7 6.99 -30.68 -5.65
C GLY A 7 6.70 -31.56 -6.88
N TYR A 8 5.42 -31.72 -7.20
CA TYR A 8 4.92 -32.06 -8.53
C TYR A 8 3.52 -31.43 -8.70
N TYR A 9 3.44 -30.10 -8.70
CA TYR A 9 2.25 -29.41 -9.20
C TYR A 9 2.33 -29.34 -10.72
N ALA A 10 1.90 -30.41 -11.39
CA ALA A 10 1.75 -30.44 -12.83
C ALA A 10 0.65 -29.45 -13.26
N HIS A 11 0.99 -28.51 -14.15
CA HIS A 11 0.03 -27.58 -14.74
C HIS A 11 -1.11 -28.34 -15.45
N PRO A 12 -2.35 -27.82 -15.49
CA PRO A 12 -3.50 -28.50 -16.10
C PRO A 12 -3.33 -28.87 -17.59
N ASN A 13 -2.38 -28.24 -18.28
CA ASN A 13 -2.05 -28.47 -19.70
C ASN A 13 -0.80 -29.33 -19.91
N ASP A 14 -0.18 -29.85 -18.85
CA ASP A 14 0.94 -30.76 -18.98
C ASP A 14 0.43 -32.17 -19.30
N VAL A 15 0.96 -32.75 -20.37
CA VAL A 15 0.51 -34.04 -20.93
C VAL A 15 0.70 -35.16 -19.90
N SER A 16 1.63 -34.98 -18.94
CA SER A 16 1.89 -35.87 -17.80
C SER A 16 0.70 -36.07 -16.85
N TYR A 17 -0.26 -35.13 -16.80
CA TYR A 17 -1.43 -35.14 -15.90
C TYR A 17 -2.48 -36.21 -16.23
N ARG A 18 -2.37 -36.85 -17.41
CA ARG A 18 -3.20 -37.98 -17.86
C ARG A 18 -2.47 -39.33 -17.82
N LEU A 19 -1.17 -39.36 -17.52
CA LEU A 19 -0.38 -40.59 -17.58
C LEU A 19 -0.47 -41.46 -16.33
N PHE A 20 -0.99 -40.95 -15.20
CA PHE A 20 -1.11 -41.72 -13.97
C PHE A 20 -2.51 -41.64 -13.35
N CYS A 21 -2.96 -42.76 -12.79
CA CYS A 21 -4.17 -42.90 -12.00
C CYS A 21 -4.09 -42.01 -10.76
N ARG A 22 -5.02 -41.08 -10.59
CA ARG A 22 -5.04 -40.15 -9.43
C ARG A 22 -5.33 -40.82 -8.10
N ASN A 23 -5.86 -42.04 -8.16
CA ASN A 23 -6.18 -42.84 -6.98
C ASN A 23 -4.95 -43.58 -6.44
N CYS A 24 -4.22 -44.31 -7.28
CA CYS A 24 -3.08 -45.14 -6.84
C CYS A 24 -1.70 -44.67 -7.32
N ARG A 25 -1.65 -43.63 -8.17
CA ARG A 25 -0.45 -43.05 -8.84
C ARG A 25 0.26 -43.97 -9.83
N ARG A 26 -0.33 -45.11 -10.22
CA ARG A 26 0.21 -46.00 -11.28
C ARG A 26 -0.22 -45.56 -12.67
N THR A 27 0.53 -45.95 -13.70
CA THR A 27 0.32 -45.52 -15.09
C THR A 27 -0.36 -46.58 -15.98
N ASP A 28 -0.74 -47.72 -15.39
CA ASP A 28 -1.23 -48.91 -16.09
C ASP A 28 -2.76 -48.95 -16.29
N HIS A 29 -3.50 -48.04 -15.65
CA HIS A 29 -4.96 -47.96 -15.73
C HIS A 29 -5.47 -46.54 -15.52
N GLU A 30 -6.71 -46.26 -15.96
CA GLU A 30 -7.40 -45.02 -15.65
C GLU A 30 -8.03 -45.06 -14.25
N GLN A 31 -8.31 -43.90 -13.66
CA GLN A 31 -8.89 -43.80 -12.32
C GLN A 31 -10.19 -44.58 -12.15
N ARG A 32 -10.98 -44.74 -13.22
CA ARG A 32 -12.24 -45.50 -13.22
C ARG A 32 -12.03 -47.01 -13.09
N ASP A 33 -10.88 -47.51 -13.55
CA ASP A 33 -10.54 -48.93 -13.57
C ASP A 33 -9.61 -49.32 -12.40
N CYS A 34 -9.43 -48.41 -11.44
CA CYS A 34 -8.55 -48.62 -10.30
C CYS A 34 -9.16 -49.60 -9.29
N ASP A 35 -8.41 -50.64 -8.96
CA ASP A 35 -8.78 -51.66 -7.97
C ASP A 35 -8.54 -51.23 -6.51
N GLN A 36 -7.86 -50.10 -6.31
CA GLN A 36 -7.58 -49.57 -4.97
C GLN A 36 -8.79 -48.82 -4.42
N PRO A 37 -9.01 -48.85 -3.08
CA PRO A 37 -10.00 -48.00 -2.44
C PRO A 37 -9.74 -46.51 -2.74
N PRO A 38 -10.76 -45.64 -2.60
CA PRO A 38 -10.62 -44.24 -2.95
C PRO A 38 -9.56 -43.55 -2.08
N ARG A 39 -8.74 -42.70 -2.71
CA ARG A 39 -7.78 -41.81 -2.08
C ARG A 39 -8.46 -40.49 -1.76
N CYS A 40 -8.38 -40.08 -0.51
CA CYS A 40 -8.79 -38.75 -0.09
C CYS A 40 -7.86 -37.69 -0.70
N TYR A 41 -8.45 -36.66 -1.31
CA TYR A 41 -7.69 -35.55 -1.90
C TYR A 41 -7.15 -34.55 -0.88
N THR A 42 -7.61 -34.59 0.38
CA THR A 42 -7.12 -33.73 1.46
C THR A 42 -5.92 -34.35 2.17
N CYS A 43 -6.05 -35.54 2.74
CA CYS A 43 -4.98 -36.18 3.54
C CYS A 43 -4.13 -37.20 2.75
N GLY A 44 -4.58 -37.59 1.55
CA GLY A 44 -3.88 -38.55 0.70
C GLY A 44 -4.02 -40.01 1.13
N MET A 45 -4.77 -40.31 2.19
CA MET A 45 -5.00 -41.68 2.68
C MET A 45 -6.06 -42.40 1.85
N LEU A 46 -5.96 -43.74 1.79
CA LEU A 46 -6.93 -44.59 1.12
C LEU A 46 -8.09 -44.97 2.07
N GLY A 47 -9.26 -45.26 1.50
CA GLY A 47 -10.40 -45.83 2.22
C GLY A 47 -11.55 -44.86 2.51
N HIS A 48 -11.39 -43.57 2.22
CA HIS A 48 -12.44 -42.56 2.38
C HIS A 48 -12.32 -41.45 1.32
N LEU A 49 -13.41 -40.73 1.07
CA LEU A 49 -13.44 -39.58 0.17
C LEU A 49 -13.24 -38.27 0.95
N GLN A 50 -12.94 -37.18 0.25
CA GLN A 50 -12.67 -35.87 0.87
C GLN A 50 -13.78 -35.41 1.85
N PHE A 51 -15.04 -35.69 1.54
CA PHE A 51 -16.16 -35.30 2.41
C PHE A 51 -16.28 -36.11 3.71
N GLU A 52 -15.50 -37.18 3.85
CA GLU A 52 -15.44 -38.08 5.02
C GLU A 52 -14.11 -37.90 5.78
N CYS A 53 -13.26 -36.97 5.33
CA CYS A 53 -11.94 -36.78 5.89
C CYS A 53 -11.99 -35.91 7.15
N GLU A 54 -11.53 -36.46 8.27
CA GLU A 54 -11.45 -35.74 9.54
C GLU A 54 -10.43 -34.57 9.48
N ASP A 55 -9.41 -34.67 8.63
CA ASP A 55 -8.40 -33.62 8.41
C ASP A 55 -8.87 -32.50 7.48
N THR A 56 -10.11 -32.53 6.97
CA THR A 56 -10.64 -31.44 6.15
C THR A 56 -10.94 -30.21 6.99
N GLN A 57 -10.16 -29.15 6.79
CA GLN A 57 -10.43 -27.84 7.36
C GLN A 57 -11.51 -27.10 6.56
N CYS A 58 -12.56 -26.67 7.23
CA CYS A 58 -13.62 -25.87 6.64
C CYS A 58 -13.11 -24.47 6.29
N ALA A 59 -13.30 -24.03 5.03
CA ALA A 59 -12.89 -22.69 4.61
C ALA A 59 -13.78 -21.55 5.14
N ASN A 60 -14.90 -21.86 5.79
CA ASN A 60 -15.76 -20.86 6.45
C ASN A 60 -15.38 -20.65 7.92
N CYS A 61 -15.26 -21.73 8.71
CA CYS A 61 -15.06 -21.64 10.16
C CYS A 61 -13.67 -22.06 10.65
N HIS A 62 -12.81 -22.56 9.76
CA HIS A 62 -11.46 -23.08 10.05
C HIS A 62 -11.38 -24.28 11.00
N GLU A 63 -12.52 -24.89 11.35
CA GLU A 63 -12.57 -26.13 12.12
C GLU A 63 -12.46 -27.36 11.19
N PHE A 64 -12.00 -28.47 11.75
CA PHE A 64 -11.75 -29.72 11.05
C PHE A 64 -13.02 -30.61 10.95
N GLY A 65 -12.96 -31.65 10.12
CA GLY A 65 -14.00 -32.69 10.01
C GLY A 65 -15.21 -32.37 9.14
N HIS A 66 -15.25 -31.20 8.49
CA HIS A 66 -16.35 -30.87 7.57
C HIS A 66 -15.93 -29.91 6.46
N MET A 67 -16.66 -29.95 5.35
CA MET A 67 -16.54 -29.00 4.25
C MET A 67 -17.48 -27.82 4.46
N VAL A 68 -17.25 -26.74 3.71
CA VAL A 68 -18.04 -25.50 3.75
C VAL A 68 -19.54 -25.75 3.57
N ASP A 69 -19.93 -26.65 2.67
CA ASP A 69 -21.33 -27.00 2.39
C ASP A 69 -22.05 -27.68 3.57
N ARG A 70 -21.30 -28.16 4.57
CA ARG A 70 -21.82 -28.78 5.80
C ARG A 70 -21.42 -27.98 7.05
N CYS A 71 -20.99 -26.74 6.88
CA CYS A 71 -20.65 -25.87 7.99
C CYS A 71 -21.93 -25.41 8.71
N TRP A 72 -21.93 -25.50 10.04
CA TRP A 72 -23.04 -25.03 10.88
C TRP A 72 -22.91 -23.55 11.29
N LYS A 73 -21.76 -22.92 11.03
CA LYS A 73 -21.57 -21.48 11.27
C LYS A 73 -22.08 -20.69 10.06
N PRO A 74 -22.69 -19.51 10.26
CA PRO A 74 -23.09 -18.66 9.16
C PRO A 74 -21.87 -18.26 8.33
N ILE A 75 -22.07 -18.11 7.01
CA ILE A 75 -21.05 -17.51 6.14
C ILE A 75 -21.15 -16.01 6.33
N ILE A 76 -20.11 -15.39 6.89
CA ILE A 76 -20.02 -13.94 7.06
C ILE A 76 -18.98 -13.41 6.08
N CYS A 77 -19.40 -12.48 5.21
CA CYS A 77 -18.49 -11.84 4.28
C CYS A 77 -17.53 -10.91 5.03
N TYR A 78 -16.22 -11.17 4.97
CA TYR A 78 -15.24 -10.30 5.64
C TYR A 78 -15.08 -8.92 4.98
N HIS A 79 -15.67 -8.70 3.80
CA HIS A 79 -15.68 -7.41 3.13
C HIS A 79 -16.78 -6.50 3.68
N CYS A 80 -18.04 -6.93 3.71
CA CYS A 80 -19.17 -6.09 4.13
C CYS A 80 -19.79 -6.49 5.48
N ASN A 81 -19.28 -7.53 6.12
CA ASN A 81 -19.78 -8.09 7.38
C ASN A 81 -21.26 -8.52 7.35
N VAL A 82 -21.77 -8.86 6.16
CA VAL A 82 -23.12 -9.38 5.95
C VAL A 82 -23.08 -10.89 5.73
N GLU A 83 -24.12 -11.58 6.20
CA GLU A 83 -24.26 -13.03 6.06
C GLU A 83 -24.55 -13.47 4.60
N ASN A 84 -24.47 -14.78 4.36
CA ASN A 84 -24.95 -15.49 3.16
C ASN A 84 -24.14 -15.30 1.86
N HIS A 85 -22.93 -14.77 1.92
CA HIS A 85 -22.01 -14.79 0.78
C HIS A 85 -20.54 -14.76 1.19
N PHE A 86 -19.66 -15.32 0.36
CA PHE A 86 -18.21 -15.17 0.53
C PHE A 86 -17.76 -13.81 0.04
N ALA A 87 -16.61 -13.33 0.52
CA ALA A 87 -15.97 -12.11 0.05
C ALA A 87 -15.82 -12.01 -1.47
N ARG A 88 -15.47 -13.11 -2.15
CA ARG A 88 -15.37 -13.16 -3.62
C ARG A 88 -16.70 -12.90 -4.34
N ASP A 89 -17.82 -13.13 -3.65
CA ASP A 89 -19.19 -12.95 -4.15
C ASP A 89 -19.81 -11.63 -3.63
N CYS A 90 -19.02 -10.80 -2.92
CA CYS A 90 -19.44 -9.54 -2.36
C CYS A 90 -19.73 -8.53 -3.47
N ARG A 91 -20.96 -8.02 -3.50
CA ARG A 91 -21.40 -6.98 -4.45
C ARG A 91 -21.25 -5.56 -3.89
N VAL A 92 -20.81 -5.43 -2.64
CA VAL A 92 -20.48 -4.13 -2.04
C VAL A 92 -19.13 -3.69 -2.58
N TYR A 93 -19.10 -2.55 -3.25
CA TYR A 93 -17.85 -1.89 -3.61
C TYR A 93 -17.20 -1.39 -2.32
N ILE A 94 -16.01 -1.92 -2.03
CA ILE A 94 -15.15 -1.40 -0.97
C ILE A 94 -14.05 -0.62 -1.67
N PRO A 95 -14.12 0.72 -1.64
CA PRO A 95 -13.09 1.54 -2.25
C PRO A 95 -11.74 1.23 -1.63
N ASN A 96 -10.70 1.10 -2.46
CA ASN A 96 -9.34 1.18 -1.97
C ASN A 96 -9.04 2.66 -1.68
N PRO A 97 -8.81 3.05 -0.41
CA PRO A 97 -8.61 4.46 -0.07
C PRO A 97 -7.48 5.12 -0.87
N VAL A 98 -6.38 4.40 -1.12
CA VAL A 98 -5.23 4.95 -1.85
C VAL A 98 -5.58 5.22 -3.31
N GLU A 99 -6.31 4.31 -3.94
CA GLU A 99 -6.67 4.43 -5.36
C GLU A 99 -7.71 5.53 -5.57
N GLU A 100 -8.71 5.60 -4.69
CA GLU A 100 -9.67 6.70 -4.67
C GLU A 100 -9.01 8.06 -4.41
N ALA A 101 -7.99 8.10 -3.53
CA ALA A 101 -7.25 9.32 -3.27
C ALA A 101 -6.43 9.79 -4.49
N ARG A 102 -5.77 8.85 -5.18
CA ARG A 102 -5.02 9.13 -6.40
C ARG A 102 -5.93 9.62 -7.51
N GLN A 103 -7.03 8.92 -7.75
CA GLN A 103 -8.03 9.32 -8.74
C GLN A 103 -8.59 10.72 -8.41
N ALA A 104 -8.90 11.01 -7.14
CA ALA A 104 -9.36 12.33 -6.73
C ALA A 104 -8.33 13.44 -7.03
N LEU A 105 -7.02 13.16 -6.92
CA LEU A 105 -5.98 14.13 -7.30
C LEU A 105 -5.92 14.33 -8.82
N GLU A 106 -6.05 13.27 -9.61
CA GLU A 106 -6.09 13.34 -11.08
C GLU A 106 -7.31 14.12 -11.58
N GLU A 107 -8.45 13.96 -10.90
CA GLU A 107 -9.69 14.70 -11.17
C GLU A 107 -9.66 16.16 -10.66
N GLY A 108 -8.62 16.55 -9.93
CA GLY A 108 -8.49 17.92 -9.38
C GLY A 108 -9.32 18.19 -8.13
N TYR A 109 -9.68 17.16 -7.38
CA TYR A 109 -10.41 17.24 -6.09
C TYR A 109 -9.49 16.91 -4.89
N PRO A 110 -8.54 17.79 -4.53
CA PRO A 110 -7.57 17.51 -3.45
C PRO A 110 -8.23 17.34 -2.08
N ALA A 111 -9.37 18.00 -1.82
CA ALA A 111 -10.12 17.81 -0.57
C ALA A 111 -10.66 16.37 -0.42
N ARG A 112 -11.13 15.76 -1.52
CA ARG A 112 -11.56 14.36 -1.55
C ARG A 112 -10.37 13.42 -1.36
N ALA A 113 -9.21 13.75 -1.93
CA ALA A 113 -7.99 12.99 -1.71
C ALA A 113 -7.54 13.00 -0.24
N ILE A 114 -7.63 14.15 0.44
CA ILE A 114 -7.30 14.26 1.88
C ILE A 114 -8.18 13.36 2.72
N PHE A 115 -9.49 13.31 2.43
CA PHE A 115 -10.41 12.41 3.12
C PHE A 115 -9.93 10.95 3.02
N TRP A 116 -9.72 10.46 1.80
CA TRP A 116 -9.29 9.08 1.59
C TRP A 116 -7.92 8.74 2.16
N TYR A 117 -6.93 9.65 2.08
CA TYR A 117 -5.64 9.43 2.73
C TYR A 117 -5.76 9.43 4.26
N THR A 118 -6.68 10.20 4.82
CA THR A 118 -6.91 10.20 6.28
C THR A 118 -7.50 8.86 6.71
N GLU A 119 -8.51 8.34 6.00
CA GLU A 119 -9.04 6.98 6.24
C GLU A 119 -7.95 5.90 6.09
N ALA A 120 -7.06 6.05 5.10
CA ALA A 120 -5.92 5.14 4.91
C ALA A 120 -4.95 5.16 6.10
N ILE A 121 -4.63 6.35 6.63
CA ILE A 121 -3.74 6.51 7.79
C ILE A 121 -4.36 5.95 9.07
N GLU A 122 -5.67 6.14 9.26
CA GLU A 122 -6.38 5.57 10.41
C GLU A 122 -6.37 4.04 10.40
N THR A 123 -6.41 3.42 9.22
CA THR A 123 -6.37 1.95 9.10
C THR A 123 -4.95 1.38 9.17
N ASN A 124 -3.95 2.06 8.57
CA ASN A 124 -2.54 1.66 8.64
C ASN A 124 -1.64 2.89 8.69
N HIS A 125 -1.20 3.26 9.89
CA HIS A 125 -0.42 4.48 10.13
C HIS A 125 1.09 4.35 9.81
N LEU A 126 1.57 3.14 9.46
CA LEU A 126 3.00 2.87 9.21
C LEU A 126 3.41 3.08 7.75
N GLU A 127 2.45 3.27 6.85
CA GLU A 127 2.73 3.44 5.42
C GLU A 127 3.04 4.91 5.10
N SER A 128 4.31 5.18 4.78
CA SER A 128 4.81 6.53 4.46
C SER A 128 4.12 7.14 3.23
N VAL A 129 3.68 6.29 2.29
CA VAL A 129 3.02 6.69 1.03
C VAL A 129 1.72 7.48 1.27
N PHE A 130 0.99 7.22 2.36
CA PHE A 130 -0.26 7.93 2.64
C PHE A 130 0.00 9.38 3.04
N TYR A 131 1.05 9.61 3.82
CA TYR A 131 1.48 10.94 4.21
C TYR A 131 2.00 11.73 2.99
N ALA A 132 2.77 11.10 2.10
CA ALA A 132 3.22 11.75 0.84
C ALA A 132 2.03 12.25 0.01
N GLY A 133 1.02 11.39 -0.18
CA GLY A 133 -0.16 11.71 -0.97
C GLY A 133 -1.01 12.82 -0.32
N ARG A 134 -1.19 12.76 1.00
CA ARG A 134 -1.94 13.79 1.74
C ARG A 134 -1.20 15.13 1.78
N ALA A 135 0.13 15.11 1.94
CA ALA A 135 0.96 16.31 1.84
C ALA A 135 0.81 17.00 0.49
N LYS A 136 0.88 16.25 -0.61
CA LYS A 136 0.64 16.78 -1.96
C LYS A 136 -0.74 17.43 -2.09
N ALA A 137 -1.77 16.79 -1.56
CA ALA A 137 -3.12 17.33 -1.56
C ALA A 137 -3.23 18.63 -0.73
N TYR A 138 -2.54 18.70 0.41
CA TYR A 138 -2.44 19.93 1.22
C TYR A 138 -1.67 21.04 0.50
N MET A 139 -0.58 20.73 -0.19
CA MET A 139 0.17 21.70 -0.99
C MET A 139 -0.68 22.30 -2.11
N LEU A 140 -1.49 21.48 -2.81
CA LEU A 140 -2.44 21.95 -3.82
C LEU A 140 -3.53 22.88 -3.25
N LEU A 141 -3.81 22.79 -1.95
CA LEU A 141 -4.74 23.65 -1.23
C LEU A 141 -4.04 24.79 -0.47
N GLU A 142 -2.75 25.00 -0.70
CA GLU A 142 -1.91 25.99 0.00
C GLU A 142 -1.87 25.83 1.52
N LYS A 143 -2.20 24.64 2.04
CA LYS A 143 -2.14 24.30 3.47
C LYS A 143 -0.75 23.81 3.86
N TYR A 144 0.27 24.64 3.61
CA TYR A 144 1.68 24.27 3.74
C TYR A 144 2.09 23.80 5.14
N ALA A 145 1.48 24.33 6.20
CA ALA A 145 1.76 23.90 7.57
C ALA A 145 1.36 22.44 7.83
N LEU A 146 0.23 22.00 7.25
CA LEU A 146 -0.23 20.61 7.36
C LEU A 146 0.61 19.70 6.46
N ALA A 147 0.91 20.15 5.24
CA ALA A 147 1.79 19.42 4.32
C ALA A 147 3.18 19.17 4.92
N ARG A 148 3.78 20.19 5.54
CA ARG A 148 5.07 20.08 6.24
C ARG A 148 5.05 18.99 7.30
N LYS A 149 4.00 18.96 8.13
CA LYS A 149 3.85 17.94 9.17
C LYS A 149 3.78 16.53 8.58
N ASP A 150 2.96 16.33 7.54
CA ASP A 150 2.86 15.02 6.88
C ASP A 150 4.20 14.58 6.26
N LEU A 151 4.99 15.50 5.72
CA LEU A 151 6.32 15.21 5.18
C LEU A 151 7.35 14.88 6.28
N GLU A 152 7.28 15.55 7.42
CA GLU A 152 8.08 15.21 8.60
C GLU A 152 7.72 13.82 9.14
N ASP A 153 6.41 13.51 9.24
CA ASP A 153 5.92 12.19 9.64
C ASP A 153 6.40 11.11 8.65
N LEU A 154 6.33 11.37 7.34
CA LEU A 154 6.87 10.49 6.29
C LEU A 154 8.34 10.17 6.51
N ILE A 155 9.18 11.20 6.69
CA ILE A 155 10.63 11.04 6.86
C ILE A 155 10.92 10.23 8.13
N SER A 156 10.14 10.44 9.19
CA SER A 156 10.31 9.71 10.44
C SER A 156 9.99 8.21 10.34
N LEU A 157 9.12 7.82 9.40
CA LEU A 157 8.71 6.44 9.17
C LEU A 157 9.69 5.68 8.27
N GLU A 158 10.40 6.38 7.38
CA GLU A 158 11.32 5.76 6.45
C GLU A 158 12.65 5.41 7.12
N SER A 159 12.88 4.12 7.36
CA SER A 159 14.14 3.61 7.93
C SER A 159 15.31 3.58 6.93
N GLY A 160 15.16 4.22 5.77
CA GLY A 160 16.05 4.11 4.63
C GLY A 160 16.15 5.43 3.86
N ARG A 161 16.56 5.36 2.60
CA ARG A 161 16.69 6.55 1.77
C ARG A 161 15.31 7.13 1.46
N VAL A 162 15.10 8.37 1.89
CA VAL A 162 13.92 9.17 1.54
C VAL A 162 14.00 9.62 0.09
N SER A 163 12.86 9.71 -0.58
CA SER A 163 12.78 10.23 -1.95
C SER A 163 13.21 11.69 -2.02
N ASN A 164 14.08 12.05 -2.98
CA ASN A 164 14.43 13.45 -3.29
C ASN A 164 13.17 14.33 -3.44
N ARG A 165 12.08 13.78 -3.98
CA ARG A 165 10.81 14.48 -4.14
C ARG A 165 10.22 14.92 -2.80
N ALA A 166 10.27 14.07 -1.78
CA ALA A 166 9.73 14.38 -0.46
C ALA A 166 10.52 15.51 0.22
N TYR A 167 11.86 15.49 0.12
CA TYR A 167 12.70 16.58 0.61
C TYR A 167 12.47 17.89 -0.13
N MET A 168 12.34 17.84 -1.46
CA MET A 168 12.02 19.02 -2.27
C MET A 168 10.64 19.60 -1.90
N ASP A 169 9.62 18.76 -1.72
CA ASP A 169 8.29 19.20 -1.29
C ASP A 169 8.33 19.79 0.14
N LEU A 170 9.17 19.25 1.03
CA LEU A 170 9.38 19.76 2.40
C LEU A 170 10.09 21.11 2.39
N ALA A 171 11.14 21.26 1.57
CA ALA A 171 11.85 22.52 1.38
C ALA A 171 10.91 23.60 0.83
N TRP A 172 10.07 23.28 -0.16
CA TRP A 172 9.06 24.20 -0.68
C TRP A 172 8.08 24.66 0.42
N CYS A 173 7.61 23.72 1.25
CA CYS A 173 6.72 24.05 2.36
C CYS A 173 7.41 24.99 3.38
N ASN A 174 8.66 24.70 3.76
CA ASN A 174 9.42 25.55 4.68
C ASN A 174 9.64 26.96 4.12
N GLY A 175 10.09 27.08 2.86
CA GLY A 175 10.32 28.36 2.21
C GLY A 175 9.04 29.19 2.08
N THR A 176 7.92 28.55 1.75
CA THR A 176 6.61 29.22 1.65
C THR A 176 6.09 29.66 3.01
N LEU A 177 6.37 28.91 4.08
CA LEU A 177 6.06 29.32 5.46
C LEU A 177 6.99 30.42 5.97
N GLY A 178 8.18 30.56 5.39
CA GLY A 178 9.14 31.62 5.70
C GLY A 178 10.44 31.16 6.31
N ASP A 179 10.57 29.87 6.55
CA ASP A 179 11.79 29.25 7.02
C ASP A 179 12.69 28.96 5.81
N VAL A 180 13.16 30.04 5.18
CA VAL A 180 13.96 29.99 3.95
C VAL A 180 15.31 29.31 4.23
N ASP A 181 15.95 29.62 5.36
CA ASP A 181 17.26 29.07 5.70
C ASP A 181 17.20 27.54 5.81
N ASN A 182 16.17 27.01 6.48
CA ASN A 182 15.94 25.58 6.58
C ASN A 182 15.57 24.97 5.21
N ALA A 183 14.77 25.66 4.40
CA ALA A 183 14.45 25.21 3.05
C ALA A 183 15.69 25.05 2.16
N LEU A 184 16.60 26.03 2.18
CA LEU A 184 17.84 25.97 1.41
C LEU A 184 18.79 24.89 1.95
N PHE A 185 18.87 24.75 3.29
CA PHE A 185 19.64 23.68 3.92
C PHE A 185 19.18 22.29 3.47
N ILE A 186 17.87 22.02 3.47
CA ILE A 186 17.32 20.74 3.02
C ILE A 186 17.69 20.48 1.55
N ILE A 187 17.58 21.49 0.67
CA ILE A 187 17.92 21.31 -0.74
C ILE A 187 19.40 21.00 -0.93
N ASP A 188 20.27 21.75 -0.26
CA ASP A 188 21.72 21.64 -0.42
C ASP A 188 22.24 20.32 0.17
N GLU A 189 21.83 19.97 1.40
CA GLU A 189 22.38 18.83 2.13
C GLU A 189 21.65 17.50 1.86
N GLU A 190 20.33 17.50 1.68
CA GLU A 190 19.57 16.24 1.53
C GLU A 190 19.38 15.84 0.06
N VAL A 191 19.44 16.81 -0.87
CA VAL A 191 19.19 16.54 -2.30
C VAL A 191 20.45 16.74 -3.15
N LEU A 192 21.04 17.94 -3.14
CA LEU A 192 22.17 18.26 -4.02
C LEU A 192 23.50 17.65 -3.59
N ALA A 193 23.71 17.38 -2.30
CA ALA A 193 24.90 16.67 -1.82
C ALA A 193 24.99 15.24 -2.40
N GLU A 194 23.83 14.59 -2.56
CA GLU A 194 23.71 13.23 -3.11
C GLU A 194 23.57 13.21 -4.64
N ASP A 195 22.86 14.19 -5.20
CA ASP A 195 22.61 14.31 -6.64
C ASP A 195 22.87 15.75 -7.13
N PRO A 196 24.15 16.11 -7.36
CA PRO A 196 24.53 17.47 -7.75
C PRO A 196 24.00 17.91 -9.12
N GLU A 197 23.63 16.96 -9.99
CA GLU A 197 23.12 17.20 -11.33
C GLU A 197 21.58 17.37 -11.37
N ASN A 198 20.91 17.31 -10.21
CA ASN A 198 19.47 17.45 -10.11
C ASN A 198 18.99 18.88 -10.47
N LEU A 199 18.55 19.05 -11.72
CA LEU A 199 18.05 20.33 -12.22
C LEU A 199 16.81 20.83 -11.49
N GLU A 200 15.92 19.91 -11.04
CA GLU A 200 14.72 20.29 -10.30
C GLU A 200 15.07 20.90 -8.93
N ALA A 201 16.09 20.35 -8.26
CA ALA A 201 16.57 20.87 -6.98
C ALA A 201 17.20 22.26 -7.14
N TRP A 202 17.98 22.49 -8.20
CA TRP A 202 18.53 23.82 -8.51
C TRP A 202 17.43 24.86 -8.82
N ASP A 203 16.42 24.52 -9.63
CA ASP A 203 15.26 25.39 -9.89
C ASP A 203 14.52 25.74 -8.60
N LEU A 204 14.28 24.73 -7.75
CA LEU A 204 13.62 24.92 -6.47
C LEU A 204 14.44 25.85 -5.55
N ARG A 205 15.76 25.67 -5.51
CA ARG A 205 16.68 26.50 -4.71
C ARG A 205 16.62 27.96 -5.12
N GLU A 206 16.60 28.25 -6.42
CA GLU A 206 16.45 29.61 -6.96
C GLU A 206 15.11 30.21 -6.53
N ARG A 207 14.01 29.46 -6.73
CA ARG A 207 12.65 29.90 -6.35
C ARG A 207 12.52 30.19 -4.86
N VAL A 208 13.11 29.35 -4.00
CA VAL A 208 13.12 29.57 -2.53
C VAL A 208 13.94 30.82 -2.17
N SER A 209 15.06 31.05 -2.86
CA SER A 209 15.88 32.26 -2.67
C SER A 209 15.11 33.54 -3.02
N ASP A 210 14.29 33.48 -4.08
CA ASP A 210 13.44 34.60 -4.50
C ASP A 210 12.33 34.92 -3.49
N LEU A 211 11.75 33.91 -2.84
CA LEU A 211 10.78 34.12 -1.74
C LEU A 211 11.38 34.96 -0.61
N ALA A 212 12.67 34.75 -0.31
CA ALA A 212 13.40 35.52 0.70
C ALA A 212 13.57 36.99 0.31
N LEU A 213 13.83 37.26 -0.98
CA LEU A 213 13.94 38.62 -1.50
C LEU A 213 12.60 39.35 -1.46
N GLN A 214 11.52 38.70 -1.88
CA GLN A 214 10.18 39.29 -1.86
C GLN A 214 9.72 39.65 -0.44
N ARG A 215 10.00 38.78 0.54
CA ARG A 215 9.70 39.06 1.96
C ARG A 215 10.52 40.23 2.50
N ARG A 216 11.82 40.28 2.24
CA ARG A 216 12.67 41.42 2.64
C ARG A 216 12.18 42.73 2.05
N HIS A 217 11.75 42.74 0.78
CA HIS A 217 11.14 43.92 0.17
C HIS A 217 9.84 44.30 0.90
N HIS A 218 8.93 43.35 1.13
CA HIS A 218 7.69 43.60 1.85
C HIS A 218 7.91 44.14 3.28
N ASP A 219 8.89 43.62 4.02
CA ASP A 219 9.21 44.05 5.39
C ASP A 219 9.80 45.47 5.45
N ILE A 220 10.58 45.86 4.43
CA ILE A 220 11.05 47.24 4.26
C ILE A 220 9.86 48.17 3.99
N TYR A 221 8.89 47.75 3.16
CA TYR A 221 7.71 48.57 2.82
C TYR A 221 6.67 48.64 3.94
N THR A 222 6.53 47.59 4.75
CA THR A 222 5.58 47.54 5.87
C THR A 222 6.16 48.05 7.19
N GLY A 223 7.46 48.37 7.22
CA GLY A 223 8.13 48.99 8.37
C GLY A 223 8.43 48.02 9.52
N SER A 224 8.36 46.72 9.29
CA SER A 224 8.71 45.66 10.26
C SER A 224 10.22 45.53 10.48
N ILE A 225 11.04 46.05 9.53
CA ILE A 225 12.49 46.20 9.69
C ILE A 225 12.79 47.70 9.72
N GLY A 226 13.32 48.19 10.86
CA GLY A 226 13.79 49.56 10.98
C GLY A 226 14.91 49.87 9.97
N PRO A 227 15.07 51.14 9.53
CA PRO A 227 16.03 51.49 8.49
C PRO A 227 17.42 50.97 8.85
N MET A 228 18.05 50.30 7.88
CA MET A 228 19.42 49.78 7.97
C MET A 228 20.34 50.90 8.45
N ARG A 229 20.84 50.78 9.68
CA ARG A 229 21.85 51.70 10.22
C ARG A 229 23.19 51.32 9.62
N TRP A 230 23.75 52.22 8.83
CA TRP A 230 25.12 52.13 8.37
C TRP A 230 25.98 52.75 9.48
N ASP A 231 26.59 51.91 10.32
CA ASP A 231 27.63 52.31 11.27
C ASP A 231 29.01 52.27 10.59
#